data_AF-E6UB91-F1
#
_entry.id   AF-E6UB91-F1
#
_cell.length_a   1.000
_cell.length_b   1.000
_cell.length_c   1.000
_cell.angle_alpha   90.00
_cell.angle_beta   90.00
_cell.angle_gamma   90.00
#
_symmetry.space_group_name_H-M   'P 1'
#
loop_
_entity.id
_entity.type
_entity.pdbx_description
1 polymer ?
#
loop_
_entity_poly.entity_id
_entity_poly.type
_entity_poly.pdbx_seq_one_letter_code
_entity_poly.pdbx_strand_id
1 'polypeptide(L)'
;MTTALFKDTIREILRSKGRFLSVMLIAALGCGFFSGVKATMPDMVDSAADYFNEYRLMDLKLVSGIGVRSSDVEAVKGAENVRGAHAAYSKDVFYLHEDKNIVLKCISFNSSLDDSSPNLMNKLHVVEGRLPEKDGECAVEIKISSPDTFKIGEKLTFSDPDDTKKLTDTLQSDTFEIVGIVTSPQYIGYERDRTTEGDGTWVKPFAKGLREFEGRALNSRRKSDATIKQ
;
A
#
# COMPACT_ATOMS: atom_id res chain seq x y z
N MET A 1 27.20 59.88 5.74
CA MET A 1 25.85 60.19 5.21
C MET A 1 24.82 59.09 5.43
N THR A 2 25.23 57.83 5.66
CA THR A 2 24.35 56.68 5.88
C THR A 2 23.55 56.72 7.19
N THR A 3 24.10 57.32 8.25
CA THR A 3 23.49 57.38 9.59
C THR A 3 22.30 58.34 9.70
N ALA A 4 22.29 59.44 8.95
CA ALA A 4 21.16 60.37 8.93
C ALA A 4 19.93 59.76 8.25
N LEU A 5 20.15 59.10 7.10
CA LEU A 5 19.10 58.41 6.35
C LEU A 5 18.42 57.32 7.17
N PHE A 6 19.19 56.46 7.85
CA PHE A 6 18.64 55.40 8.69
C PHE A 6 17.81 55.95 9.87
N LYS A 7 18.25 57.06 10.45
CA LYS A 7 17.54 57.73 11.56
C LYS A 7 16.21 58.33 11.10
N ASP A 8 16.16 58.90 9.90
CA ASP A 8 14.92 59.41 9.33
C ASP A 8 13.98 58.28 8.90
N THR A 9 14.48 57.18 8.33
CA THR A 9 13.67 55.98 8.04
C THR A 9 13.01 55.42 9.29
N ILE A 10 13.75 55.27 10.40
CA ILE A 10 13.17 54.79 11.68
C ILE A 10 12.10 55.76 12.20
N ARG A 11 12.35 57.07 12.09
CA ARG A 11 11.40 58.09 12.53
C ARG A 11 10.09 58.05 11.72
N GLU A 12 10.16 57.76 10.42
CA GLU A 12 8.98 57.61 9.57
C GLU A 12 8.20 56.32 9.86
N ILE A 13 8.89 55.21 10.10
CA ILE A 13 8.28 53.94 10.57
C ILE A 13 7.50 54.16 11.87
N LEU A 14 8.11 54.88 12.82
CA LEU A 14 7.48 55.19 14.11
C LEU A 14 6.31 56.19 14.01
N ARG A 15 6.29 57.06 13.00
CA ARG A 15 5.16 57.96 12.72
C ARG A 15 3.99 57.25 12.04
N SER A 16 4.25 56.19 11.27
CA SER A 16 3.25 55.47 10.47
C SER A 16 3.10 53.99 10.84
N LYS A 17 3.15 53.69 12.15
CA LYS A 17 3.20 52.32 12.69
C LYS A 17 2.16 51.37 12.09
N GLY A 18 0.92 51.83 11.87
CA GLY A 18 -0.14 51.00 11.30
C GLY A 18 0.16 50.52 9.87
N ARG A 19 0.58 51.43 8.97
CA ARG A 19 0.89 51.08 7.58
C ARG A 19 2.14 50.20 7.48
N PHE A 20 3.16 50.50 8.27
CA PHE A 20 4.37 49.68 8.33
C PHE A 20 4.04 48.27 8.85
N LEU A 21 3.27 48.16 9.92
CA LEU A 21 2.87 46.87 10.48
C LEU A 21 2.05 46.05 9.49
N SER A 22 1.14 46.67 8.72
CA SER A 22 0.39 45.97 7.67
C SER A 22 1.29 45.36 6.60
N VAL A 23 2.26 46.12 6.06
CA VAL A 23 3.19 45.61 5.03
C VAL A 23 4.11 44.55 5.61
N MET A 24 4.60 44.74 6.84
CA MET A 24 5.43 43.77 7.54
C MET A 24 4.67 42.45 7.78
N LEU A 25 3.40 42.50 8.18
CA LEU A 25 2.58 41.31 8.39
C LEU A 25 2.30 40.58 7.08
N ILE A 26 2.02 41.29 5.98
CA ILE A 26 1.85 40.68 4.65
C ILE A 26 3.14 39.96 4.22
N ALA A 27 4.29 40.63 4.38
CA ALA A 27 5.58 40.03 4.06
C ALA A 27 5.89 38.82 4.96
N ALA A 28 5.66 38.94 6.27
CA ALA A 28 5.87 37.85 7.22
C ALA A 28 4.97 36.65 6.94
N LEU A 29 3.71 36.88 6.56
CA LEU A 29 2.78 35.82 6.15
C LEU A 29 3.27 35.13 4.87
N GLY A 30 3.72 35.89 3.87
CA GLY A 30 4.29 35.33 2.64
C GLY A 30 5.55 34.49 2.89
N CYS A 31 6.51 35.03 3.64
CA CYS A 31 7.74 34.31 3.99
C CYS A 31 7.48 33.09 4.89
N GLY A 32 6.59 33.23 5.88
CA GLY A 32 6.22 32.15 6.79
C GLY A 32 5.53 31.00 6.07
N PHE A 33 4.57 31.30 5.18
CA PHE A 33 3.91 30.29 4.36
C PHE A 33 4.90 29.58 3.43
N PHE A 34 5.75 30.34 2.73
CA PHE A 34 6.77 29.77 1.84
C PHE A 34 7.76 28.88 2.59
N SER A 35 8.25 29.33 3.75
CA SER A 35 9.15 28.55 4.59
C SER A 35 8.46 27.29 5.14
N GLY A 36 7.19 27.39 5.54
CA GLY A 36 6.41 26.26 6.05
C GLY A 36 6.27 25.16 5.00
N VAL A 37 5.79 25.50 3.80
CA VAL A 37 5.65 24.54 2.70
C VAL A 37 6.99 23.90 2.33
N LYS A 38 8.07 24.70 2.31
CA LYS A 38 9.41 24.20 2.00
C LYS A 38 9.93 23.24 3.07
N ALA A 39 9.62 23.47 4.34
CA ALA A 39 10.01 22.59 5.43
C ALA A 39 9.21 21.29 5.47
N THR A 40 7.92 21.32 5.09
CA THR A 40 7.09 20.11 5.07
C THR A 40 7.56 19.07 4.05
N MET A 41 8.14 19.49 2.92
CA MET A 41 8.60 18.58 1.88
C MET A 41 9.63 17.54 2.36
N PRO A 42 10.79 17.91 2.96
CA PRO A 42 11.74 16.93 3.48
C PRO A 42 11.14 16.07 4.59
N ASP A 43 10.35 16.66 5.50
CA ASP A 43 9.70 15.91 6.59
C ASP A 43 8.78 14.79 6.06
N MET A 44 8.03 15.06 4.99
CA MET A 44 7.20 14.04 4.33
C MET A 44 8.03 12.95 3.65
N VAL A 45 9.16 13.31 3.05
CA VAL A 45 10.07 12.35 2.39
C VAL A 45 10.70 11.42 3.44
N ASP A 46 11.21 11.99 4.52
CA ASP A 46 11.84 11.22 5.60
C ASP A 46 10.81 10.31 6.29
N SER A 47 9.61 10.82 6.57
CA SER A 47 8.51 10.01 7.13
C SER A 47 8.13 8.85 6.21
N ALA A 48 8.06 9.08 4.89
CA ALA A 48 7.76 8.03 3.93
C ALA A 48 8.90 7.00 3.84
N ALA A 49 10.15 7.44 3.88
CA ALA A 49 11.32 6.57 3.88
C ALA A 49 11.36 5.67 5.12
N ASP A 50 11.12 6.24 6.31
CA ASP A 50 11.06 5.49 7.56
C ASP A 50 9.93 4.45 7.53
N TYR A 51 8.73 4.85 7.07
CA TYR A 51 7.61 3.95 6.89
C TYR A 51 7.94 2.78 5.93
N PHE A 52 8.52 3.07 4.76
CA PHE A 52 8.88 2.03 3.79
C PHE A 52 9.98 1.09 4.30
N ASN A 53 10.92 1.61 5.08
CA ASN A 53 11.98 0.82 5.70
C ASN A 53 11.42 -0.11 6.78
N GLU A 54 10.56 0.42 7.67
CA GLU A 54 9.90 -0.32 8.74
C GLU A 54 9.08 -1.49 8.21
N TYR A 55 8.23 -1.25 7.20
CA TYR A 55 7.38 -2.27 6.58
C TYR A 55 8.06 -3.06 5.47
N ARG A 56 9.36 -2.85 5.26
CA ARG A 56 10.19 -3.53 4.25
C ARG A 56 9.53 -3.55 2.87
N LEU A 57 9.12 -2.38 2.37
CA LEU A 57 8.64 -2.26 1.00
C LEU A 57 9.68 -2.83 0.03
N MET A 58 9.19 -3.46 -1.02
CA MET A 58 10.01 -3.98 -2.10
C MET A 58 10.54 -2.90 -3.03
N ASP A 59 11.71 -3.15 -3.63
CA ASP A 59 12.29 -2.23 -4.62
C ASP A 59 11.81 -2.55 -6.04
N LEU A 60 11.68 -3.84 -6.36
CA LEU A 60 11.27 -4.30 -7.70
C LEU A 60 10.13 -5.32 -7.62
N LYS A 61 9.18 -5.17 -8.54
CA LYS A 61 8.11 -6.12 -8.82
C LYS A 61 8.26 -6.67 -10.23
N LEU A 62 8.43 -7.98 -10.35
CA LEU A 62 8.39 -8.70 -11.62
C LEU A 62 7.01 -9.34 -11.77
N VAL A 63 6.29 -8.94 -12.80
CA VAL A 63 4.96 -9.47 -13.15
C VAL A 63 5.08 -10.20 -14.48
N SER A 64 4.60 -11.44 -14.53
CA SER A 64 4.64 -12.25 -15.75
C SER A 64 3.27 -12.81 -16.08
N GLY A 65 2.77 -12.56 -17.30
CA GLY A 65 1.48 -13.09 -17.76
C GLY A 65 1.42 -14.62 -17.87
N ILE A 66 2.58 -15.29 -17.95
CA ILE A 66 2.70 -16.76 -18.02
C ILE A 66 3.06 -17.36 -16.65
N GLY A 67 3.12 -16.51 -15.61
CA GLY A 67 3.48 -16.84 -14.25
C GLY A 67 4.97 -17.07 -14.01
N VAL A 68 5.39 -16.88 -12.77
CA VAL A 68 6.76 -17.05 -12.27
C VAL A 68 6.93 -18.48 -11.72
N ARG A 69 8.03 -19.15 -12.07
CA ARG A 69 8.37 -20.46 -11.50
C ARG A 69 9.21 -20.32 -10.24
N SER A 70 9.21 -21.34 -9.39
CA SER A 70 10.12 -21.38 -8.23
C SER A 70 11.59 -21.26 -8.64
N SER A 71 11.98 -21.90 -9.74
CA SER A 71 13.33 -21.79 -10.31
C SER A 71 13.75 -20.35 -10.63
N ASP A 72 12.80 -19.53 -11.09
CA ASP A 72 13.08 -18.15 -11.47
C ASP A 72 13.30 -17.29 -10.21
N VAL A 73 12.54 -17.56 -9.16
CA VAL A 73 12.73 -16.92 -7.84
C VAL A 73 14.09 -17.29 -7.26
N GLU A 74 14.50 -18.56 -7.36
CA GLU A 74 15.81 -19.02 -6.88
C GLU A 74 16.96 -18.41 -7.67
N ALA A 75 16.82 -18.31 -9.00
CA ALA A 75 17.81 -17.64 -9.84
C ALA A 75 17.98 -16.16 -9.46
N VAL A 76 16.87 -15.47 -9.17
CA VAL A 76 16.91 -14.07 -8.71
C VAL A 76 17.54 -13.95 -7.33
N LYS A 77 17.26 -14.88 -6.40
CA LYS A 77 17.93 -14.89 -5.08
C LYS A 77 19.44 -15.06 -5.18
N GLY A 78 19.92 -15.79 -6.19
CA GLY A 78 21.35 -16.03 -6.42
C GLY A 78 22.06 -14.89 -7.16
N ALA A 79 21.36 -13.85 -7.60
CA ALA A 79 21.95 -12.73 -8.31
C ALA A 79 22.74 -11.81 -7.36
N GLU A 80 23.78 -11.18 -7.90
CA GLU A 80 24.59 -10.20 -7.17
C GLU A 80 23.73 -8.98 -6.78
N ASN A 81 23.92 -8.47 -5.55
CA ASN A 81 23.15 -7.35 -4.96
C ASN A 81 21.66 -7.62 -4.71
N VAL A 82 21.22 -8.87 -4.62
CA VAL A 82 19.87 -9.21 -4.15
C VAL A 82 19.91 -9.63 -2.68
N ARG A 83 19.24 -8.89 -1.81
CA ARG A 83 19.15 -9.22 -0.37
C ARG A 83 18.08 -10.27 -0.09
N GLY A 84 16.99 -10.22 -0.85
CA GLY A 84 15.88 -11.16 -0.69
C GLY A 84 14.97 -11.16 -1.91
N ALA A 85 14.35 -12.30 -2.16
CA ALA A 85 13.31 -12.41 -3.17
C ALA A 85 12.19 -13.34 -2.68
N HIS A 86 10.96 -12.97 -3.00
CA HIS A 86 9.78 -13.73 -2.60
C HIS A 86 8.76 -13.74 -3.74
N ALA A 87 8.02 -14.83 -3.87
CA ALA A 87 6.92 -14.89 -4.82
C ALA A 87 5.61 -14.62 -4.11
N ALA A 88 4.80 -13.73 -4.68
CA ALA A 88 3.46 -13.44 -4.21
C ALA A 88 2.44 -13.87 -5.27
N TYR A 89 1.25 -14.19 -4.79
CA TYR A 89 0.09 -14.43 -5.64
C TYR A 89 -0.87 -13.26 -5.47
N SER A 90 -1.40 -12.78 -6.60
CA SER A 90 -2.52 -11.85 -6.61
C SER A 90 -3.57 -12.28 -7.63
N LYS A 91 -4.84 -12.05 -7.29
CA LYS A 91 -5.97 -12.40 -8.14
C LYS A 91 -7.08 -11.36 -7.94
N ASP A 92 -7.67 -10.93 -9.04
CA ASP A 92 -8.84 -10.07 -9.02
C ASP A 92 -10.11 -10.92 -8.89
N VAL A 93 -11.00 -10.51 -8.01
CA VAL A 93 -12.27 -11.17 -7.66
C VAL A 93 -13.40 -10.14 -7.64
N PHE A 94 -14.63 -10.58 -7.89
CA PHE A 94 -15.81 -9.74 -7.74
C PHE A 94 -16.44 -9.94 -6.37
N TYR A 95 -16.87 -8.83 -5.79
CA TYR A 95 -17.67 -8.79 -4.57
C TYR A 95 -18.98 -8.07 -4.87
N LEU A 96 -20.09 -8.78 -4.69
CA LEU A 96 -21.41 -8.24 -4.89
C LEU A 96 -21.84 -7.47 -3.63
N HIS A 97 -22.07 -6.17 -3.77
CA HIS A 97 -22.55 -5.31 -2.71
C HIS A 97 -23.64 -4.39 -3.25
N GLU A 98 -24.84 -4.44 -2.67
CA GLU A 98 -25.99 -3.63 -3.09
C GLU A 98 -26.24 -3.67 -4.61
N ASP A 99 -26.26 -4.88 -5.19
CA ASP A 99 -26.45 -5.13 -6.62
C ASP A 99 -25.36 -4.53 -7.55
N LYS A 100 -24.22 -4.13 -6.98
CA LYS A 100 -23.03 -3.69 -7.72
C LYS A 100 -21.89 -4.68 -7.55
N ASN A 101 -21.25 -5.03 -8.66
CA ASN A 101 -20.00 -5.79 -8.64
C ASN A 101 -18.83 -4.85 -8.39
N ILE A 102 -18.21 -4.99 -7.23
CA ILE A 102 -16.98 -4.29 -6.85
C ILE A 102 -15.80 -5.21 -7.17
N VAL A 103 -14.76 -4.65 -7.78
CA VAL A 103 -13.55 -5.41 -8.10
C VAL A 103 -12.59 -5.34 -6.92
N LEU A 104 -12.25 -6.51 -6.41
CA LEU A 104 -11.34 -6.69 -5.31
C LEU A 104 -10.07 -7.39 -5.76
N LYS A 105 -8.90 -6.92 -5.34
CA LYS A 105 -7.64 -7.65 -5.54
C LYS A 105 -7.26 -8.38 -4.27
N CYS A 106 -7.37 -9.71 -4.32
CA CYS A 106 -6.85 -10.61 -3.29
C CYS A 106 -5.33 -10.73 -3.45
N ILE A 107 -4.59 -10.50 -2.37
CA ILE A 107 -3.12 -10.62 -2.34
C ILE A 107 -2.74 -11.61 -1.24
N SER A 108 -1.90 -12.60 -1.58
CA SER A 108 -1.31 -13.48 -0.57
C SER A 108 -0.30 -12.72 0.26
N PHE A 109 -0.33 -12.92 1.58
CA PHE A 109 0.80 -12.60 2.44
C PHE A 109 1.44 -13.89 2.93
N ASN A 110 2.76 -13.88 3.12
CA ASN A 110 3.48 -15.03 3.63
C ASN A 110 3.63 -14.91 5.15
N SER A 111 2.88 -15.71 5.89
CA SER A 111 2.97 -15.77 7.36
C SER A 111 4.07 -16.71 7.87
N SER A 112 4.66 -17.50 6.97
CA SER A 112 5.56 -18.61 7.31
C SER A 112 7.02 -18.15 7.41
N LEU A 113 7.33 -16.96 6.91
CA LEU A 113 8.65 -16.35 7.00
C LEU A 113 8.80 -15.60 8.33
N ASP A 114 9.90 -15.86 9.03
CA ASP A 114 10.26 -15.14 10.24
C ASP A 114 10.50 -13.64 9.95
N ASP A 115 10.23 -12.79 10.94
CA ASP A 115 10.43 -11.35 10.87
C ASP A 115 11.91 -10.99 10.61
N SER A 116 12.85 -11.85 11.01
CA SER A 116 14.28 -11.66 10.73
C SER A 116 14.69 -12.03 9.29
N SER A 117 13.84 -12.74 8.55
CA SER A 117 14.18 -13.23 7.22
C SER A 117 14.30 -12.08 6.23
N PRO A 118 15.42 -11.99 5.46
CA PRO A 118 15.58 -10.96 4.45
C PRO A 118 14.60 -11.15 3.27
N ASN A 119 13.96 -12.31 3.17
CA ASN A 119 12.93 -12.59 2.17
C ASN A 119 11.54 -12.08 2.58
N LEU A 120 11.34 -11.70 3.86
CA LEU A 120 10.09 -11.08 4.29
C LEU A 120 10.06 -9.62 3.84
N MET A 121 9.16 -9.33 2.91
CA MET A 121 8.95 -8.02 2.29
C MET A 121 7.46 -7.68 2.29
N ASN A 122 7.15 -6.38 2.18
CA ASN A 122 5.79 -5.84 2.18
C ASN A 122 5.00 -6.24 3.43
N LYS A 123 5.60 -6.05 4.61
CA LYS A 123 4.97 -6.36 5.90
C LYS A 123 3.70 -5.51 6.04
N LEU A 124 2.61 -6.17 6.41
CA LEU A 124 1.34 -5.50 6.64
C LEU A 124 1.35 -4.84 8.01
N HIS A 125 0.90 -3.58 8.08
CA HIS A 125 0.62 -2.90 9.33
C HIS A 125 -0.78 -3.27 9.80
N VAL A 126 -0.93 -3.86 10.98
CA VAL A 126 -2.25 -4.15 11.56
C VAL A 126 -2.76 -2.90 12.25
N VAL A 127 -3.85 -2.34 11.75
CA VAL A 127 -4.53 -1.19 12.36
C VAL A 127 -5.49 -1.64 13.45
N GLU A 128 -6.23 -2.72 13.19
CA GLU A 128 -7.20 -3.28 14.13
C GLU A 128 -7.32 -4.80 13.94
N GLY A 129 -7.59 -5.53 15.01
CA GLY A 129 -7.73 -6.98 14.98
C GLY A 129 -6.40 -7.70 14.84
N ARG A 130 -6.32 -8.69 13.94
CA ARG A 130 -5.12 -9.52 13.73
C ARG A 130 -4.93 -9.90 12.27
N LEU A 131 -3.74 -10.39 11.95
CA LEU A 131 -3.53 -11.06 10.67
C LEU A 131 -4.27 -12.42 10.64
N PRO A 132 -4.72 -12.86 9.45
CA PRO A 132 -5.31 -14.17 9.29
C PRO A 132 -4.37 -15.29 9.73
N GLU A 133 -4.88 -16.24 10.49
CA GLU A 133 -4.12 -17.39 10.99
C GLU A 133 -4.55 -18.68 10.30
N LYS A 134 -5.86 -18.81 10.07
CA LYS A 134 -6.50 -20.00 9.50
C LYS A 134 -6.97 -19.77 8.06
N ASP A 135 -7.16 -20.87 7.35
CA ASP A 135 -7.81 -20.85 6.05
C ASP A 135 -9.26 -20.34 6.19
N GLY A 136 -9.71 -19.50 5.24
CA GLY A 136 -11.02 -18.86 5.29
C GLY A 136 -11.07 -17.56 6.09
N GLU A 137 -9.93 -17.08 6.60
CA GLU A 137 -9.81 -15.75 7.22
C GLU A 137 -9.13 -14.77 6.25
N CYS A 138 -9.54 -13.50 6.29
CA CYS A 138 -8.92 -12.41 5.55
C CYS A 138 -8.77 -11.17 6.43
N ALA A 139 -7.77 -10.35 6.12
CA ALA A 139 -7.67 -8.99 6.60
C ALA A 139 -8.01 -8.05 5.45
N VAL A 140 -8.59 -6.89 5.74
CA VAL A 140 -9.00 -5.95 4.69
C VAL A 140 -8.34 -4.60 4.90
N GLU A 141 -8.12 -3.87 3.81
CA GLU A 141 -7.71 -2.47 3.89
C GLU A 141 -8.93 -1.57 3.71
N ILE A 142 -9.26 -0.79 4.74
CA ILE A 142 -10.37 0.17 4.69
C ILE A 142 -9.85 1.51 4.18
N LYS A 143 -10.41 1.94 3.05
CA LYS A 143 -10.32 3.31 2.52
C LYS A 143 -11.70 3.99 2.53
N ILE A 144 -11.71 5.30 2.27
CA ILE A 144 -12.92 6.15 2.25
C ILE A 144 -14.04 5.58 1.36
N SER A 145 -13.70 4.88 0.28
CA SER A 145 -14.64 4.28 -0.67
C SER A 145 -15.04 2.83 -0.36
N SER A 146 -14.66 2.30 0.81
CA SER A 146 -14.92 0.89 1.14
C SER A 146 -16.37 0.70 1.58
N PRO A 147 -17.03 -0.42 1.19
CA PRO A 147 -18.34 -0.79 1.70
C PRO A 147 -18.38 -0.85 3.23
N ASP A 148 -19.54 -0.51 3.81
CA ASP A 148 -19.77 -0.60 5.26
C ASP A 148 -19.72 -2.02 5.82
N THR A 149 -19.71 -3.03 4.93
CA THR A 149 -19.54 -4.45 5.25
C THR A 149 -18.09 -4.83 5.58
N PHE A 150 -17.12 -3.94 5.36
CA PHE A 150 -15.70 -4.21 5.64
C PHE A 150 -15.40 -3.97 7.12
N LYS A 151 -15.97 -4.83 7.99
CA LYS A 151 -15.81 -4.77 9.45
C LYS A 151 -15.33 -6.12 9.97
N ILE A 152 -14.59 -6.11 11.08
CA ILE A 152 -14.12 -7.34 11.72
C ILE A 152 -15.33 -8.17 12.19
N GLY A 153 -15.31 -9.47 11.89
CA GLY A 153 -16.38 -10.44 12.17
C GLY A 153 -17.36 -10.65 11.02
N GLU A 154 -17.35 -9.79 9.99
CA GLU A 154 -18.20 -9.95 8.81
C GLU A 154 -17.63 -10.98 7.83
N LYS A 155 -18.50 -11.56 7.01
CA LYS A 155 -18.13 -12.54 5.97
C LYS A 155 -18.29 -11.95 4.58
N LEU A 156 -17.26 -12.08 3.77
CA LEU A 156 -17.24 -11.69 2.37
C LEU A 156 -17.29 -12.92 1.49
N THR A 157 -18.27 -12.98 0.58
CA THR A 157 -18.34 -14.00 -0.46
C THR A 157 -17.90 -13.40 -1.78
N PHE A 158 -16.92 -14.03 -2.40
CA PHE A 158 -16.31 -13.59 -3.65
C PHE A 158 -16.74 -14.48 -4.82
N SER A 159 -16.72 -13.91 -6.02
CA SER A 159 -16.95 -14.60 -7.29
C SER A 159 -15.75 -14.42 -8.22
N ASP A 160 -15.45 -15.42 -9.07
CA ASP A 160 -14.40 -15.26 -10.09
C ASP A 160 -14.94 -14.33 -11.20
N PRO A 161 -14.11 -13.44 -11.76
CA PRO A 161 -14.52 -12.64 -12.91
C PRO A 161 -14.86 -13.47 -14.16
N ASP A 162 -14.31 -14.67 -14.26
CA ASP A 162 -14.64 -15.63 -15.30
C ASP A 162 -15.71 -16.60 -14.80
N ASP A 163 -16.97 -16.40 -15.21
CA ASP A 163 -18.12 -17.23 -14.84
C ASP A 163 -17.94 -18.73 -15.17
N THR A 164 -16.98 -19.08 -16.04
CA THR A 164 -16.68 -20.47 -16.39
C THR A 164 -15.74 -21.16 -15.40
N LYS A 165 -15.10 -20.41 -14.51
CA LYS A 165 -14.15 -20.92 -13.50
C LYS A 165 -14.73 -20.85 -12.11
N LYS A 166 -14.51 -21.90 -11.31
CA LYS A 166 -14.84 -21.85 -9.89
C LYS A 166 -13.73 -21.13 -9.16
N LEU A 167 -14.09 -20.20 -8.27
CA LEU A 167 -13.11 -19.47 -7.46
C LEU A 167 -12.25 -20.41 -6.60
N THR A 168 -12.80 -21.58 -6.24
CA THR A 168 -12.12 -22.67 -5.52
C THR A 168 -10.91 -23.25 -6.27
N ASP A 169 -10.80 -23.01 -7.58
CA ASP A 169 -9.62 -23.43 -8.37
C ASP A 169 -8.40 -22.54 -8.07
N THR A 170 -8.61 -21.34 -7.54
CA THR A 170 -7.54 -20.36 -7.27
C THR A 170 -7.43 -20.04 -5.78
N LEU A 171 -8.56 -19.81 -5.10
CA LEU A 171 -8.65 -19.55 -3.66
C LEU A 171 -9.13 -20.81 -2.93
N GLN A 172 -8.73 -20.98 -1.67
CA GLN A 172 -9.18 -22.13 -0.88
C GLN A 172 -10.69 -22.14 -0.60
N SER A 173 -11.29 -20.96 -0.47
CA SER A 173 -12.70 -20.75 -0.14
C SER A 173 -13.27 -19.67 -1.05
N ASP A 174 -14.59 -19.65 -1.21
CA ASP A 174 -15.34 -18.54 -1.81
C ASP A 174 -15.70 -17.48 -0.77
N THR A 175 -15.83 -17.90 0.49
CA THR A 175 -16.27 -17.07 1.61
C THR A 175 -15.14 -16.93 2.63
N PHE A 176 -14.86 -15.69 3.02
CA PHE A 176 -13.82 -15.35 3.98
C PHE A 176 -14.37 -14.46 5.10
N GLU A 177 -13.96 -14.74 6.33
CA GLU A 177 -14.27 -13.90 7.49
C GLU A 177 -13.19 -12.82 7.66
N ILE A 178 -13.62 -11.58 7.92
CA ILE A 178 -12.71 -10.46 8.17
C ILE A 178 -12.24 -10.54 9.63
N VAL A 179 -10.95 -10.79 9.84
CA VAL A 179 -10.36 -10.90 11.20
C VAL A 179 -9.46 -9.73 11.58
N GLY A 180 -9.19 -8.82 10.64
CA GLY A 180 -8.41 -7.63 10.91
C GLY A 180 -8.47 -6.59 9.81
N ILE A 181 -8.10 -5.37 10.18
CA ILE A 181 -7.96 -4.23 9.28
C ILE A 181 -6.48 -3.91 9.20
N VAL A 182 -5.95 -3.87 7.98
CA VAL A 182 -4.52 -3.72 7.70
C VAL A 182 -4.26 -2.59 6.71
N THR A 183 -3.04 -2.06 6.76
CA THR A 183 -2.51 -1.15 5.74
C THR A 183 -1.28 -1.78 5.12
N SER A 184 -1.20 -1.72 3.78
CA SER A 184 -0.05 -2.25 3.03
C SER A 184 0.85 -1.13 2.55
N PRO A 185 2.19 -1.26 2.69
CA PRO A 185 3.12 -0.27 2.17
C PRO A 185 3.13 -0.20 0.64
N GLN A 186 2.56 -1.21 -0.04
CA GLN A 186 2.50 -1.25 -1.50
C GLN A 186 1.48 -0.27 -2.11
N TYR A 187 0.55 0.25 -1.31
CA TYR A 187 -0.58 1.05 -1.82
C TYR A 187 -0.88 2.29 -0.97
N ILE A 188 0.13 3.16 -0.80
CA ILE A 188 -0.03 4.46 -0.10
C ILE A 188 -0.89 5.44 -0.92
N GLY A 189 -0.80 5.39 -2.25
CA GLY A 189 -1.54 6.27 -3.14
C GLY A 189 -3.03 5.93 -3.29
N TYR A 190 -3.76 6.87 -3.90
CA TYR A 190 -5.12 6.66 -4.39
C TYR A 190 -5.14 5.90 -5.73
N GLU A 191 -4.10 6.07 -6.54
CA GLU A 191 -3.91 5.34 -7.79
C GLU A 191 -3.53 3.88 -7.51
N ARG A 192 -4.15 2.96 -8.25
CA ARG A 192 -3.92 1.52 -8.13
C ARG A 192 -3.74 0.89 -9.50
N ASP A 193 -3.04 -0.25 -9.52
CA ASP A 193 -2.85 -1.08 -10.71
C ASP A 193 -4.18 -1.31 -11.43
N ARG A 194 -4.17 -1.09 -12.75
CA ARG A 194 -5.31 -1.38 -13.61
C ARG A 194 -5.63 -2.87 -13.55
N THR A 195 -6.89 -3.22 -13.32
CA THR A 195 -7.36 -4.59 -13.55
C THR A 195 -7.74 -4.76 -15.01
N THR A 196 -7.57 -5.97 -15.51
CA THR A 196 -8.07 -6.35 -16.83
C THR A 196 -9.59 -6.59 -16.82
N GLU A 197 -10.17 -6.70 -15.62
CA GLU A 197 -11.57 -7.05 -15.38
C GLU A 197 -12.32 -5.89 -14.69
N GLY A 198 -13.38 -5.37 -15.33
CA GLY A 198 -14.42 -4.52 -14.72
C GLY A 198 -14.19 -2.99 -14.68
N ASP A 199 -15.30 -2.24 -14.71
CA ASP A 199 -15.35 -0.76 -14.64
C ASP A 199 -15.36 -0.25 -13.18
N GLY A 200 -14.16 -0.05 -12.60
CA GLY A 200 -13.85 1.20 -11.90
C GLY A 200 -14.18 1.41 -10.40
N THR A 201 -14.58 0.41 -9.61
CA THR A 201 -14.71 0.58 -8.13
C THR A 201 -13.79 -0.37 -7.37
N TRP A 202 -12.85 0.20 -6.59
CA TRP A 202 -11.67 -0.49 -6.06
C TRP A 202 -11.69 -0.64 -4.54
N VAL A 203 -11.66 -1.87 -4.02
CA VAL A 203 -11.31 -2.17 -2.61
C VAL A 203 -10.40 -3.40 -2.60
N LYS A 204 -9.50 -3.60 -1.62
CA LYS A 204 -8.55 -4.74 -1.65
C LYS A 204 -8.57 -5.52 -0.33
N PRO A 205 -9.04 -6.78 -0.32
CA PRO A 205 -8.86 -7.70 0.78
C PRO A 205 -7.51 -8.43 0.67
N PHE A 206 -6.79 -8.58 1.79
CA PHE A 206 -5.62 -9.43 1.96
C PHE A 206 -6.07 -10.76 2.58
N ALA A 207 -6.10 -11.84 1.79
CA ALA A 207 -6.48 -13.16 2.29
C ALA A 207 -5.24 -14.04 2.54
N LYS A 208 -5.21 -14.76 3.66
CA LYS A 208 -4.34 -15.92 3.82
C LYS A 208 -5.06 -17.12 3.25
N GLY A 209 -4.37 -17.89 2.41
CA GLY A 209 -4.97 -19.07 1.77
C GLY A 209 -5.13 -18.99 0.24
N LEU A 210 -4.26 -18.23 -0.45
CA LEU A 210 -3.85 -18.69 -1.77
C LEU A 210 -2.95 -19.91 -1.50
N ARG A 211 -3.46 -21.11 -1.81
CA ARG A 211 -2.85 -22.39 -1.42
C ARG A 211 -1.31 -22.34 -1.53
N GLU A 212 -0.62 -22.45 -0.40
CA GLU A 212 0.75 -22.96 -0.38
C GLU A 212 0.64 -24.42 -0.85
N PHE A 213 0.82 -24.64 -2.16
CA PHE A 213 1.01 -25.97 -2.73
C PHE A 213 2.40 -26.48 -2.35
N GLU A 214 2.62 -26.77 -1.07
CA GLU A 214 3.74 -27.62 -0.67
C GLU A 214 3.37 -29.08 -0.92
N GLY A 215 3.98 -29.64 -1.98
CA GLY A 215 4.54 -30.97 -1.90
C GLY A 215 3.58 -32.16 -1.83
N ARG A 216 2.69 -32.33 -2.82
CA ARG A 216 2.43 -33.65 -3.43
C ARG A 216 1.52 -33.54 -4.66
N ALA A 217 2.06 -33.98 -5.79
CA ALA A 217 1.37 -34.33 -7.03
C ALA A 217 0.53 -33.22 -7.68
N LEU A 218 1.14 -32.49 -8.63
CA LEU A 218 0.76 -32.53 -10.05
C LEU A 218 1.45 -31.39 -10.80
N ASN A 219 2.01 -31.75 -11.96
CA ASN A 219 2.46 -30.81 -12.98
C ASN A 219 1.40 -29.73 -13.23
N SER A 220 1.83 -28.46 -13.19
CA SER A 220 1.10 -27.25 -13.61
C SER A 220 0.23 -26.56 -12.54
N ARG A 221 0.72 -25.42 -12.01
CA ARG A 221 0.18 -24.05 -12.18
C ARG A 221 0.90 -23.07 -11.22
N ARG A 222 1.11 -21.83 -11.66
CA ARG A 222 2.28 -20.97 -11.36
C ARG A 222 1.93 -19.67 -10.61
N LYS A 223 2.96 -19.08 -9.96
CA LYS A 223 2.93 -17.81 -9.21
C LYS A 223 2.68 -16.61 -10.12
N SER A 224 2.00 -15.56 -9.66
CA SER A 224 1.68 -14.40 -10.51
C SER A 224 2.81 -13.37 -10.52
N ASP A 225 3.42 -13.09 -9.35
CA ASP A 225 4.38 -12.00 -9.18
C ASP A 225 5.61 -12.46 -8.39
N ALA A 226 6.78 -11.91 -8.71
CA ALA A 226 7.98 -12.00 -7.88
C ALA A 226 8.40 -10.60 -7.42
N THR A 227 8.81 -10.53 -6.17
CA THR A 227 9.21 -9.32 -5.49
C THR A 227 10.67 -9.43 -5.11
N ILE A 228 11.43 -8.35 -5.28
CA ILE A 228 12.88 -8.30 -5.03
C ILE A 228 13.20 -7.10 -4.15
N LYS A 229 14.12 -7.32 -3.20
CA LYS A 229 14.74 -6.27 -2.39
C LYS A 229 16.26 -6.27 -2.61
N GLN A 230 16.83 -5.09 -2.81
CA GLN A 230 18.26 -4.84 -3.05
C GLN A 230 18.99 -4.31 -1.80
#